data_AF-K2RG81-F1
#
_entry.id   AF-K2RG81-F1
#
_cell.length_a   1.000
_cell.length_b   1.000
_cell.length_c   1.000
_cell.angle_alpha   90.00
_cell.angle_beta   90.00
_cell.angle_gamma   90.00
#
_symmetry.space_group_name_H-M   'P 1'
#
loop_
_entity.id
_entity.type
_entity.pdbx_description
1 polymer ?
#
loop_
_entity_poly.entity_id
_entity_poly.type
_entity_poly.pdbx_seq_one_letter_code
_entity_poly.pdbx_strand_id
1 'polypeptide(L)'
;MDRADETQVIYSTDQGYHLGTHRHAAGKSTPYLEDSNIPLVVHGPGVRAGAVSSTPSTVTDFAPTFLKIAGLDAEAQPPFLDGESLLEAWRTPNSSALARRKEAVNVEFWGYGFTEIPLASGGDPGGLPGYFLANDYKTMRVVGERSAWLYSRWCTNDTELYNTI
;
A
#
# COMPACT_ATOMS: atom_id res chain seq x y z
N MET A 1 -17.75 1.15 -31.09
CA MET A 1 -17.53 1.09 -29.64
C MET A 1 -16.83 2.35 -29.23
N ASP A 2 -17.20 2.93 -28.09
CA ASP A 2 -16.47 4.05 -27.50
C ASP A 2 -15.15 3.50 -26.92
N ARG A 3 -14.04 4.24 -27.05
CA ARG A 3 -12.74 3.82 -26.49
C ARG A 3 -12.82 3.66 -24.96
N ALA A 4 -13.74 4.38 -24.32
CA ALA A 4 -14.00 4.24 -22.89
C ALA A 4 -14.45 2.83 -22.48
N ASP A 5 -15.13 2.09 -23.38
CA ASP A 5 -15.65 0.75 -23.12
C ASP A 5 -14.60 -0.36 -23.30
N GLU A 6 -13.42 -0.03 -23.82
CA GLU A 6 -12.34 -0.98 -24.13
C GLU A 6 -11.05 -0.65 -23.36
N THR A 7 -11.03 0.44 -22.60
CA THR A 7 -9.83 0.95 -21.91
C THR A 7 -9.98 0.77 -20.41
N GLN A 8 -8.97 0.14 -19.78
CA GLN A 8 -8.80 0.22 -18.33
C GLN A 8 -8.08 1.52 -17.95
N VAL A 9 -8.72 2.32 -17.10
CA VAL A 9 -8.16 3.51 -16.47
C VAL A 9 -7.93 3.20 -14.99
N ILE A 10 -6.68 3.30 -14.56
CA ILE A 10 -6.25 2.98 -13.19
C ILE A 10 -5.48 4.18 -12.67
N TYR A 11 -5.95 4.75 -11.56
CA TYR A 11 -5.32 5.86 -10.86
C TYR A 11 -4.90 5.44 -9.46
N SER A 12 -3.64 5.72 -9.12
CA SER A 12 -3.05 5.50 -7.80
C SER A 12 -1.86 6.44 -7.60
N THR A 13 -1.34 6.51 -6.38
CA THR A 13 -0.01 7.07 -6.10
C THR A 13 1.01 5.95 -5.87
N ASP A 14 2.29 6.30 -5.77
CA ASP A 14 3.38 5.41 -5.39
C ASP A 14 3.42 5.17 -3.87
N GLN A 15 3.17 6.22 -3.10
CA GLN A 15 3.00 6.21 -1.65
C GLN A 15 2.06 7.32 -1.17
N GLY A 16 1.80 7.33 0.14
CA GLY A 16 1.13 8.41 0.82
C GLY A 16 2.09 9.48 1.36
N TYR A 17 1.56 10.36 2.21
CA TYR A 17 2.29 11.51 2.75
C TYR A 17 1.65 12.00 4.05
N HIS A 18 2.45 12.19 5.11
CA HIS A 18 1.98 12.80 6.35
C HIS A 18 2.37 14.28 6.43
N LEU A 19 1.49 15.08 7.05
CA LEU A 19 1.65 16.54 7.18
C LEU A 19 1.51 16.98 8.66
N GLY A 20 2.44 16.54 9.51
CA GLY A 20 2.37 16.83 10.96
C GLY A 20 1.71 15.72 11.78
N THR A 21 1.17 14.67 11.14
CA THR A 21 0.56 13.52 11.82
C THR A 21 1.57 12.90 12.79
N HIS A 22 1.08 12.44 13.94
CA HIS A 22 1.92 11.87 15.00
C HIS A 22 3.02 12.81 15.53
N ARG A 23 2.88 14.13 15.27
CA ARG A 23 3.93 15.14 15.54
C ARG A 23 5.23 14.88 14.79
N HIS A 24 5.19 14.09 13.72
CA HIS A 24 6.28 13.98 12.76
C HIS A 24 6.21 15.15 11.77
N ALA A 25 7.37 15.69 11.42
CA ALA A 25 7.47 16.68 10.35
C ALA A 25 7.02 16.05 9.02
N ALA A 26 6.69 16.87 8.02
CA ALA A 26 6.09 16.37 6.80
C ALA A 26 7.07 15.55 5.95
N GLY A 27 6.56 14.45 5.40
CA GLY A 27 7.35 13.50 4.66
C GLY A 27 6.62 12.18 4.45
N LYS A 28 7.43 11.14 4.29
CA LYS A 28 7.04 9.74 4.18
C LYS A 28 8.07 8.89 4.94
N SER A 29 8.02 7.57 4.77
CA SER A 29 8.95 6.59 5.37
C SER A 29 8.59 6.17 6.79
N THR A 30 7.30 6.19 7.15
CA THR A 30 6.78 5.64 8.40
C THR A 30 5.78 4.52 8.11
N PRO A 31 5.57 3.57 9.05
CA PRO A 31 4.61 2.48 8.85
C PRO A 31 3.15 2.93 8.96
N TYR A 32 2.90 4.21 9.24
CA TYR A 32 1.58 4.74 9.55
C TYR A 32 0.66 4.78 8.34
N LEU A 33 -0.63 5.02 8.61
CA LEU A 33 -1.68 4.96 7.61
C LEU A 33 -1.45 5.96 6.49
N GLU A 34 -1.03 7.17 6.85
CA GLU A 34 -0.83 8.32 5.96
C GLU A 34 0.19 8.04 4.86
N ASP A 35 1.19 7.20 5.12
CA ASP A 35 2.28 6.91 4.19
C ASP A 35 1.99 5.71 3.28
N SER A 36 1.06 4.84 3.67
CA SER A 36 0.85 3.53 3.04
C SER A 36 -0.56 3.32 2.49
N ASN A 37 -1.57 4.01 3.01
CA ASN A 37 -2.96 3.89 2.53
C ASN A 37 -3.21 4.90 1.41
N ILE A 38 -2.90 4.46 0.19
CA ILE A 38 -2.97 5.26 -1.03
C ILE A 38 -4.32 5.12 -1.74
N PRO A 39 -4.74 6.12 -2.53
CA PRO A 39 -5.95 6.01 -3.32
C PRO A 39 -5.78 4.96 -4.43
N LEU A 40 -6.84 4.20 -4.71
CA LEU A 40 -6.95 3.38 -5.91
C LEU A 40 -8.33 3.61 -6.55
N VAL A 41 -8.36 4.22 -7.72
CA VAL A 41 -9.59 4.44 -8.50
C VAL A 41 -9.45 3.75 -9.84
N VAL A 42 -10.44 2.92 -10.18
CA VAL A 42 -10.42 2.09 -11.38
C VAL A 42 -11.72 2.25 -12.16
N HIS A 43 -11.60 2.39 -13.48
CA HIS A 43 -12.73 2.44 -14.41
C HIS A 43 -12.39 1.67 -15.68
N GLY A 44 -13.34 0.90 -16.19
CA GLY A 44 -13.21 0.24 -17.48
C GLY A 44 -13.83 -1.17 -17.51
N PRO A 45 -13.46 -1.99 -18.51
CA PRO A 45 -14.03 -3.32 -18.73
C PRO A 45 -13.99 -4.21 -17.48
N GLY A 46 -15.13 -4.80 -17.13
CA GLY A 46 -15.24 -5.76 -16.02
C GLY A 46 -15.14 -5.14 -14.63
N VAL A 47 -15.03 -3.81 -14.50
CA VAL A 47 -15.05 -3.11 -13.21
C VAL A 47 -16.49 -2.81 -12.81
N ARG A 48 -16.85 -3.13 -11.57
CA ARG A 48 -18.19 -2.86 -11.05
C ARG A 48 -18.41 -1.35 -10.86
N ALA A 49 -19.27 -0.76 -11.68
CA ALA A 49 -19.60 0.67 -11.60
C ALA A 49 -20.20 1.05 -10.23
N GLY A 50 -19.77 2.20 -9.70
CA GLY A 50 -20.29 2.80 -8.47
C GLY A 50 -20.00 2.00 -7.19
N ALA A 51 -19.12 1.00 -7.24
CA ALA A 51 -18.79 0.21 -6.07
C ALA A 51 -17.57 0.75 -5.32
N VAL A 52 -17.58 0.50 -4.01
CA VAL A 52 -16.44 0.71 -3.11
C VAL A 52 -16.02 -0.66 -2.58
N SER A 53 -14.72 -0.93 -2.60
CA SER A 53 -14.14 -2.17 -2.08
C SER A 53 -13.38 -1.89 -0.80
N SER A 54 -13.57 -2.74 0.22
CA SER A 54 -12.74 -2.76 1.44
C SER A 54 -11.69 -3.87 1.44
N THR A 55 -11.59 -4.67 0.37
CA THR A 55 -10.55 -5.68 0.22
C THR A 55 -9.17 -5.01 0.18
N PRO A 56 -8.22 -5.38 1.05
CA PRO A 56 -6.87 -4.83 1.01
C PRO A 56 -6.15 -5.19 -0.29
N SER A 57 -5.30 -4.28 -0.75
CA SER A 57 -4.45 -4.45 -1.93
C SER A 57 -3.14 -3.69 -1.77
N THR A 58 -2.12 -4.10 -2.50
CA THR A 58 -0.78 -3.48 -2.48
C THR A 58 -0.33 -3.12 -3.89
N VAL A 59 0.66 -2.24 -4.01
CA VAL A 59 1.26 -1.89 -5.32
C VAL A 59 1.88 -3.10 -6.03
N THR A 60 2.28 -4.14 -5.29
CA THR A 60 2.78 -5.41 -5.86
C THR A 60 1.72 -6.16 -6.66
N ASP A 61 0.43 -5.89 -6.42
CA ASP A 61 -0.67 -6.48 -7.17
C ASP A 61 -0.82 -5.91 -8.59
N PHE A 62 -0.21 -4.75 -8.89
CA PHE A 62 -0.33 -4.13 -10.20
C PHE A 62 0.33 -4.94 -11.32
N ALA A 63 1.52 -5.49 -11.09
CA ALA A 63 2.20 -6.30 -12.10
C ALA A 63 1.36 -7.51 -12.58
N PRO A 64 0.90 -8.43 -11.70
CA PRO A 64 0.05 -9.54 -12.14
C PRO A 64 -1.32 -9.08 -12.67
N THR A 65 -1.81 -7.91 -12.24
CA THR A 65 -3.03 -7.31 -12.79
C THR A 65 -2.85 -6.87 -14.24
N PHE A 66 -1.77 -6.14 -14.56
CA PHE A 66 -1.48 -5.66 -15.91
C PHE A 66 -1.18 -6.82 -16.86
N LEU A 67 -0.45 -7.84 -16.41
CA LEU A 67 -0.19 -9.04 -17.21
C LEU A 67 -1.49 -9.75 -17.59
N LYS A 68 -2.43 -9.87 -16.64
CA LYS A 68 -3.74 -10.47 -16.91
C LYS A 68 -4.62 -9.62 -17.83
N ILE A 69 -4.56 -8.28 -17.71
CA ILE A 69 -5.23 -7.37 -18.65
C ILE A 69 -4.66 -7.54 -20.07
N ALA A 70 -3.35 -7.75 -20.20
CA ALA A 70 -2.69 -8.02 -21.47
C ALA A 70 -2.96 -9.44 -22.03
N GLY A 71 -3.73 -10.27 -21.32
CA GLY A 71 -4.09 -11.62 -21.76
C GLY A 71 -3.02 -12.68 -21.48
N LEU A 72 -2.07 -12.41 -20.58
CA LEU A 72 -1.08 -13.41 -20.18
C LEU A 72 -1.67 -14.38 -19.15
N ASP A 73 -1.62 -15.67 -19.46
CA ASP A 73 -2.05 -16.76 -18.57
C ASP A 73 -1.20 -16.82 -17.29
N ALA A 74 -1.79 -17.30 -16.20
CA ALA A 74 -1.16 -17.33 -14.87
C ALA A 74 0.13 -18.17 -14.87
N GLU A 75 0.14 -19.27 -15.62
CA GLU A 75 1.26 -20.20 -15.76
C GLU A 75 2.46 -19.60 -16.51
N ALA A 76 2.20 -18.55 -17.31
CA ALA A 76 3.23 -17.83 -18.06
C ALA A 76 3.75 -16.60 -17.30
N GLN A 77 3.19 -16.27 -16.13
CA GLN A 77 3.65 -15.15 -15.32
C GLN A 77 4.99 -15.47 -14.63
N PRO A 78 5.85 -14.46 -14.42
CA PRO A 78 7.10 -14.68 -13.70
C PRO A 78 6.86 -15.20 -12.28
N PRO A 79 7.57 -16.24 -11.82
CA PRO A 79 7.31 -16.90 -10.54
C PRO A 79 7.73 -16.07 -9.31
N PHE A 80 8.34 -14.90 -9.51
CA PHE A 80 8.83 -14.01 -8.47
C PHE A 80 7.85 -12.88 -8.11
N LEU A 81 6.67 -12.85 -8.70
CA LEU A 81 5.66 -11.83 -8.37
C LEU A 81 5.03 -12.15 -7.01
N ASP A 82 5.13 -11.22 -6.07
CA ASP A 82 4.55 -11.36 -4.71
C ASP A 82 3.05 -11.03 -4.66
N GLY A 83 2.53 -10.33 -5.66
CA GLY A 83 1.14 -9.87 -5.71
C GLY A 83 0.18 -10.85 -6.37
N GLU A 84 -1.11 -10.53 -6.31
CA GLU A 84 -2.18 -11.23 -7.02
C GLU A 84 -3.04 -10.26 -7.84
N SER A 85 -3.54 -10.72 -8.99
CA SER A 85 -4.37 -9.89 -9.87
C SER A 85 -5.63 -9.36 -9.16
N LEU A 86 -5.86 -8.05 -9.25
CA LEU A 86 -7.02 -7.34 -8.68
C LEU A 86 -8.30 -7.44 -9.52
N LEU A 87 -8.25 -8.06 -10.71
CA LEU A 87 -9.41 -8.11 -11.61
C LEU A 87 -10.63 -8.78 -10.97
N GLU A 88 -10.43 -9.81 -10.12
CA GLU A 88 -11.53 -10.43 -9.39
C GLU A 88 -12.13 -9.47 -8.37
N ALA A 89 -11.29 -8.70 -7.66
CA ALA A 89 -11.74 -7.69 -6.69
C ALA A 89 -12.50 -6.54 -7.35
N TRP A 90 -12.10 -6.13 -8.56
CA TRP A 90 -12.80 -5.07 -9.30
C TRP A 90 -14.15 -5.52 -9.85
N ARG A 91 -14.28 -6.79 -10.25
CA ARG A 91 -15.54 -7.38 -10.76
C ARG A 91 -16.53 -7.68 -9.64
N THR A 92 -16.03 -8.23 -8.54
CA THR A 92 -16.83 -8.65 -7.38
C THR A 92 -16.28 -7.99 -6.11
N PRO A 93 -16.49 -6.68 -5.96
CA PRO A 93 -16.04 -5.96 -4.77
C PRO A 93 -16.69 -6.54 -3.52
N ASN A 94 -15.95 -6.59 -2.41
CA ASN A 94 -16.39 -7.12 -1.11
C ASN A 94 -16.73 -8.62 -1.09
N SER A 95 -16.12 -9.42 -1.97
CA SER A 95 -16.15 -10.88 -1.84
C SER A 95 -15.46 -11.30 -0.53
N SER A 96 -16.20 -11.93 0.38
CA SER A 96 -15.63 -12.41 1.64
C SER A 96 -14.50 -13.44 1.44
N ALA A 97 -14.53 -14.18 0.33
CA ALA A 97 -13.46 -15.11 -0.02
C ALA A 97 -12.18 -14.37 -0.42
N LEU A 98 -12.30 -13.27 -1.18
CA LEU A 98 -11.15 -12.42 -1.51
C LEU A 98 -10.61 -11.71 -0.28
N ALA A 99 -11.50 -11.12 0.53
CA ALA A 99 -11.13 -10.42 1.75
C ALA A 99 -10.31 -11.31 2.69
N ARG A 100 -10.72 -12.58 2.90
CA ARG A 100 -9.95 -13.54 3.72
C ARG A 100 -8.57 -13.87 3.16
N ARG A 101 -8.40 -13.90 1.83
CA ARG A 101 -7.09 -14.18 1.21
C ARG A 101 -6.12 -13.00 1.32
N LYS A 102 -6.64 -11.77 1.31
CA LYS A 102 -5.84 -10.54 1.33
C LYS A 102 -5.92 -9.77 2.66
N GLU A 103 -6.37 -10.42 3.73
CA GLU A 103 -6.60 -9.78 5.03
C GLU A 103 -5.30 -9.25 5.65
N ALA A 104 -4.17 -9.92 5.38
CA ALA A 104 -2.86 -9.51 5.85
C ALA A 104 -2.04 -8.90 4.71
N VAL A 105 -1.49 -7.70 4.93
CA VAL A 105 -0.59 -7.02 4.00
C VAL A 105 0.72 -6.66 4.68
N ASN A 106 1.82 -6.76 3.93
CA ASN A 106 3.15 -6.39 4.40
C ASN A 106 3.52 -5.01 3.85
N VAL A 107 4.09 -4.16 4.70
CA VAL A 107 4.67 -2.87 4.34
C VAL A 107 6.08 -2.83 4.90
N GLU A 108 7.05 -2.51 4.04
CA GLU A 108 8.46 -2.46 4.42
C GLU A 108 9.06 -1.11 4.01
N PHE A 109 10.04 -0.66 4.78
CA PHE A 109 10.88 0.47 4.41
C PHE A 109 12.34 0.13 4.72
N TRP A 110 13.21 0.56 3.81
CA TRP A 110 14.65 0.33 3.87
C TRP A 110 15.38 1.63 3.52
N GLY A 111 16.26 2.07 4.40
CA GLY A 111 17.08 3.26 4.29
C GLY A 111 16.80 4.29 5.38
N TYR A 112 17.25 5.51 5.11
CA TYR A 112 17.04 6.64 6.01
C TYR A 112 15.64 7.25 5.82
N GLY A 113 15.03 7.67 6.92
CA GLY A 113 13.93 8.63 6.90
C GLY A 113 14.47 10.03 6.59
N PHE A 114 13.67 10.86 5.92
CA PHE A 114 14.04 12.23 5.60
C PHE A 114 12.87 13.18 5.82
N THR A 115 13.12 14.25 6.57
CA THR A 115 12.14 15.34 6.69
C THR A 115 12.15 16.20 5.43
N GLU A 116 11.08 16.12 4.67
CA GLU A 116 10.92 16.91 3.46
C GLU A 116 10.46 18.34 3.75
N ILE A 117 9.56 18.54 4.73
CA ILE A 117 9.04 19.86 5.07
C ILE A 117 8.89 20.04 6.61
N PRO A 118 9.48 21.11 7.20
CA PRO A 118 10.47 21.99 6.58
C PRO A 118 11.76 21.21 6.30
N LEU A 119 12.34 21.46 5.11
CA LEU A 119 13.48 20.70 4.60
C LEU A 119 14.61 20.62 5.62
N ALA A 120 15.14 19.42 5.81
CA ALA A 120 16.30 19.17 6.66
C ALA A 120 16.09 19.55 8.15
N SER A 121 14.85 19.53 8.64
CA SER A 121 14.54 19.80 10.05
C SER A 121 14.47 18.51 10.89
N GLY A 122 14.95 18.59 12.13
CA GLY A 122 15.08 17.42 13.01
C GLY A 122 16.25 16.52 12.60
N GLY A 123 16.07 15.21 12.77
CA GLY A 123 17.08 14.18 12.47
C GLY A 123 17.80 13.65 13.71
N ASP A 124 18.67 12.67 13.49
CA ASP A 124 19.41 12.00 14.55
C ASP A 124 20.44 12.93 15.22
N PRO A 125 20.63 12.86 16.56
CA PRO A 125 21.64 13.64 17.25
C PRO A 125 23.05 13.40 16.68
N GLY A 126 23.71 14.47 16.23
CA GLY A 126 25.05 14.39 15.61
C GLY A 126 25.07 13.90 14.16
N GLY A 127 23.90 13.65 13.55
CA GLY A 127 23.74 13.30 12.14
C GLY A 127 23.58 14.50 11.21
N LEU A 128 23.27 14.22 9.94
CA LEU A 128 22.90 15.25 8.96
C LEU A 128 21.49 15.79 9.30
N PRO A 129 21.26 17.11 9.25
CA PRO A 129 19.94 17.68 9.54
C PRO A 129 18.82 17.06 8.68
N GLY A 130 17.76 16.63 9.35
CA GLY A 130 16.57 15.99 8.76
C GLY A 130 16.72 14.53 8.33
N TYR A 131 17.86 13.88 8.60
CA TYR A 131 18.04 12.44 8.33
C TYR A 131 17.83 11.61 9.60
N PHE A 132 17.09 10.51 9.45
CA PHE A 132 16.86 9.49 10.47
C PHE A 132 17.42 8.17 9.96
N LEU A 133 18.57 7.74 10.45
CA LEU A 133 19.34 6.63 9.89
C LEU A 133 18.82 5.26 10.34
N ALA A 134 18.28 5.15 11.55
CA ALA A 134 17.71 3.93 12.09
C ALA A 134 16.21 3.84 11.78
N ASN A 135 15.84 3.82 10.50
CA ASN A 135 14.45 3.92 10.05
C ASN A 135 13.95 2.69 9.28
N ASP A 136 14.74 1.62 9.19
CA ASP A 136 14.29 0.38 8.57
C ASP A 136 13.20 -0.27 9.42
N TYR A 137 12.13 -0.72 8.76
CA TYR A 137 11.07 -1.47 9.42
C TYR A 137 10.42 -2.51 8.52
N LYS A 138 9.85 -3.52 9.17
CA LYS A 138 8.88 -4.45 8.56
C LYS A 138 7.59 -4.38 9.35
N THR A 139 6.48 -4.23 8.63
CA THR A 139 5.16 -4.07 9.19
C THR A 139 4.20 -5.08 8.60
N MET A 140 3.48 -5.79 9.45
CA MET A 140 2.32 -6.60 9.07
C MET A 140 1.05 -5.85 9.48
N ARG A 141 0.15 -5.62 8.54
CA ARG A 141 -1.17 -5.04 8.80
C ARG A 141 -2.23 -6.10 8.54
N VAL A 142 -3.11 -6.29 9.50
CA VAL A 142 -4.31 -7.11 9.36
C VAL A 142 -5.47 -6.14 9.18
N VAL A 143 -6.23 -6.26 8.11
CA VAL A 143 -7.35 -5.37 7.77
C VAL A 143 -8.59 -6.22 7.52
N GLY A 144 -9.43 -6.35 8.54
CA GLY A 144 -10.70 -7.05 8.49
C GLY A 144 -11.89 -6.13 8.83
N GLU A 145 -13.11 -6.63 8.61
CA GLU A 145 -14.35 -5.85 8.85
C GLU A 145 -14.60 -5.51 10.33
N ARG A 146 -14.09 -6.34 11.25
CA ARG A 146 -14.34 -6.22 12.69
C ARG A 146 -13.07 -6.01 13.52
N SER A 147 -11.90 -6.17 12.91
CA SER A 147 -10.62 -6.02 13.58
C SER A 147 -9.57 -5.59 12.56
N ALA A 148 -8.77 -4.59 12.91
CA ALA A 148 -7.58 -4.25 12.16
C ALA A 148 -6.45 -3.92 13.12
N TRP A 149 -5.26 -4.41 12.77
CA TRP A 149 -4.08 -4.33 13.59
C TRP A 149 -2.87 -3.95 12.74
N LEU A 150 -1.97 -3.19 13.33
CA LEU A 150 -0.66 -2.87 12.77
C LEU A 150 0.40 -3.33 13.74
N TYR A 151 1.28 -4.23 13.31
CA TYR A 151 2.46 -4.66 14.05
C TYR A 151 3.72 -4.29 13.26
N SER A 152 4.61 -3.52 13.86
CA SER A 152 5.88 -3.09 13.26
C SER A 152 7.06 -3.54 14.10
N ARG A 153 8.11 -4.04 13.44
CA ARG A 153 9.44 -4.29 14.02
C ARG A 153 10.46 -3.41 13.33
N TRP A 154 11.15 -2.59 14.12
CA TRP A 154 12.21 -1.70 13.65
C TRP A 154 13.57 -2.39 13.72
N CYS A 155 14.55 -1.89 12.95
CA CYS A 155 15.93 -2.37 13.03
C CYS A 155 16.60 -2.07 14.39
N THR A 156 16.07 -1.10 15.15
CA THR A 156 16.48 -0.79 16.53
C THR A 156 16.06 -1.84 17.55
N ASN A 157 15.33 -2.88 17.13
CA ASN A 157 14.72 -3.91 17.99
C ASN A 157 13.44 -3.46 18.70
N ASP A 158 13.00 -2.21 18.50
CA ASP A 158 11.72 -1.71 19.00
C ASP A 158 10.54 -2.32 18.27
N THR A 159 9.40 -2.40 18.96
CA THR A 159 8.15 -2.92 18.42
C THR A 159 6.98 -2.04 18.76
N GLU A 160 6.09 -1.91 17.80
CA GLU A 160 4.83 -1.20 17.95
C GLU A 160 3.67 -2.12 17.57
N LEU A 161 2.58 -2.03 18.33
CA LEU A 161 1.34 -2.74 18.06
C LEU A 161 0.16 -1.78 18.28
N TYR A 162 -0.61 -1.54 17.22
CA TYR A 162 -1.79 -0.68 17.27
C TYR A 162 -3.04 -1.46 16.89
N ASN A 163 -4.12 -1.23 17.63
CA ASN A 163 -5.47 -1.45 17.14
C ASN A 163 -5.86 -0.26 16.25
N THR A 164 -6.29 -0.52 15.02
CA THR A 164 -6.56 0.51 14.00
C THR A 164 -8.04 0.59 13.60
N ILE A 165 -8.95 0.03 14.39
CA ILE A 165 -10.42 0.22 14.30
C ILE A 165 -10.94 0.86 15.58
#